data_AF-A0A7J5XT67-F1
#
_entry.id   AF-A0A7J5XT67-F1
#
_cell.length_a   1.000
_cell.length_b   1.000
_cell.length_c   1.000
_cell.angle_alpha   90.00
_cell.angle_beta   90.00
_cell.angle_gamma   90.00
#
_symmetry.space_group_name_H-M   'P 1'
#
loop_
_entity.id
_entity.type
_entity.pdbx_description
1 polymer ?
#
loop_
_entity_poly.entity_id
_entity_poly.type
_entity_poly.pdbx_seq_one_letter_code
_entity_poly.pdbx_strand_id
1 'polypeptide(L)'
;MVRIAEGEHPRDIRESDYFTPQGEFRVDKAGSPTLLNCLMYKMSYYRFGEMQLDFRTPPGFDRTRNAEIGNKDITLKHLEEAFTSEHWLVRIYKVKKLENRDRVEHQLRGTDTKQKYTSKKTSKRKRGYIKNKLSLKKGKKLSKKSL
;
A
#
# COMPACT_ATOMS: atom_id res chain seq x y z
N MET A 1 -10.61 -15.38 -20.32
CA MET A 1 -10.58 -13.92 -20.07
C MET A 1 -9.61 -13.25 -21.03
N VAL A 2 -8.30 -13.48 -20.90
CA VAL A 2 -7.27 -12.83 -21.75
C VAL A 2 -7.52 -12.99 -23.24
N ARG A 3 -7.71 -14.22 -23.74
CA ARG A 3 -8.00 -14.50 -25.18
C ARG A 3 -9.21 -13.75 -25.75
N ILE A 4 -10.25 -13.56 -24.93
CA ILE A 4 -11.45 -12.84 -25.37
C ILE A 4 -11.12 -11.35 -25.51
N ALA A 5 -10.41 -10.79 -24.52
CA ALA A 5 -10.03 -9.38 -24.52
C ALA A 5 -8.99 -9.04 -25.61
N GLU A 6 -8.05 -9.94 -25.88
CA GLU A 6 -7.08 -9.79 -26.99
C GLU A 6 -7.78 -9.82 -28.36
N GLY A 7 -8.84 -10.61 -28.51
CA GLY A 7 -9.62 -10.66 -29.76
C GLY A 7 -10.27 -9.32 -30.12
N GLU A 8 -10.71 -8.54 -29.13
CA GLU A 8 -11.31 -7.20 -29.33
C GLU A 8 -10.26 -6.08 -29.30
N HIS A 9 -9.28 -6.18 -28.39
CA HIS A 9 -8.25 -5.17 -28.15
C HIS A 9 -6.82 -5.73 -28.28
N PRO A 10 -6.38 -6.09 -29.51
CA PRO A 10 -5.10 -6.77 -29.74
C PRO A 10 -3.88 -5.88 -29.48
N ARG A 11 -4.06 -4.55 -29.42
CA ARG A 11 -2.98 -3.59 -29.13
C ARG A 11 -2.69 -3.44 -27.63
N ASP A 12 -3.68 -3.73 -26.79
CA ASP A 12 -3.62 -3.43 -25.36
C ASP A 12 -3.33 -4.69 -24.52
N ILE A 13 -3.84 -5.85 -24.92
CA ILE A 13 -3.72 -7.11 -24.18
C ILE A 13 -3.17 -8.20 -25.11
N ARG A 14 -2.13 -8.90 -24.65
CA ARG A 14 -1.50 -10.01 -25.37
C ARG A 14 -1.35 -11.21 -24.46
N GLU A 15 -1.79 -12.39 -24.90
CA GLU A 15 -1.69 -13.61 -24.09
C GLU A 15 -0.24 -13.96 -23.72
N SER A 16 0.69 -13.73 -24.67
CA SER A 16 2.13 -14.00 -24.48
C SER A 16 2.72 -13.33 -23.24
N ASP A 17 2.22 -12.14 -22.87
CA ASP A 17 2.81 -11.32 -21.82
C ASP A 17 2.54 -11.89 -20.41
N TYR A 18 1.57 -12.81 -20.28
CA TYR A 18 1.23 -13.45 -19.01
C TYR A 18 2.04 -14.72 -18.73
N PHE A 19 2.77 -15.25 -19.71
CA PHE A 19 3.61 -16.43 -19.55
C PHE A 19 5.04 -16.05 -19.13
N THR A 20 5.75 -17.01 -18.56
CA THR A 20 7.19 -16.89 -18.34
C THR A 20 7.95 -16.90 -19.67
N PRO A 21 9.24 -16.52 -19.72
CA PRO A 21 10.06 -16.66 -20.92
C PRO A 21 10.13 -18.08 -21.47
N GLN A 22 9.88 -19.08 -20.62
CA GLN A 22 9.82 -20.50 -20.96
C GLN A 22 8.45 -20.93 -21.51
N GLY A 23 7.45 -20.03 -21.53
CA GLY A 23 6.08 -20.31 -21.97
C GLY A 23 5.20 -20.96 -20.90
N GLU A 24 5.64 -21.01 -19.64
CA GLU A 24 4.86 -21.60 -18.54
C GLU A 24 3.92 -20.58 -17.90
N PHE A 25 2.77 -21.04 -17.42
CA PHE A 25 1.86 -20.22 -16.61
C PHE A 25 2.10 -20.49 -15.13
N ARG A 26 2.82 -19.57 -14.45
CA ARG A 26 3.21 -19.72 -13.04
C ARG A 26 2.73 -18.53 -12.20
N VAL A 27 2.37 -18.81 -10.94
CA VAL A 27 1.90 -17.80 -9.95
C VAL A 27 2.92 -17.51 -8.85
N ASP A 28 4.04 -18.23 -8.90
CA ASP A 28 5.17 -18.08 -8.00
C ASP A 28 6.04 -16.88 -8.38
N LYS A 29 7.21 -16.74 -7.75
CA LYS A 29 8.16 -15.65 -8.02
C LYS A 29 8.71 -15.65 -9.44
N ALA A 30 8.65 -16.78 -10.15
CA ALA A 30 9.08 -16.89 -11.54
C ALA A 30 7.98 -16.52 -12.53
N GLY A 31 6.75 -16.30 -12.06
CA GLY A 31 5.64 -15.82 -12.88
C GLY A 31 5.92 -14.47 -13.54
N SER A 32 5.26 -14.21 -14.66
CA SER A 32 5.42 -12.94 -15.39
C SER A 32 5.07 -11.74 -14.51
N PRO A 33 5.86 -10.64 -14.54
CA PRO A 33 5.52 -9.41 -13.82
C PRO A 33 4.16 -8.83 -14.26
N THR A 34 3.73 -9.07 -15.50
CA THR A 34 2.41 -8.67 -16.02
C THR A 34 1.30 -9.41 -15.30
N LEU A 35 1.48 -10.72 -15.07
CA LEU A 35 0.53 -11.54 -14.32
C LEU A 35 0.49 -11.15 -12.84
N LEU A 36 1.65 -11.01 -12.20
CA LEU A 36 1.73 -10.64 -10.78
C LEU A 36 1.16 -9.24 -10.50
N ASN A 37 1.17 -8.35 -11.50
CA ASN A 37 0.59 -7.01 -11.40
C ASN A 37 -0.84 -6.89 -11.88
N CYS A 38 -1.43 -7.94 -12.46
CA CYS A 38 -2.77 -7.87 -13.01
C CYS A 38 -3.82 -7.70 -11.92
N LEU A 39 -4.95 -7.08 -12.28
CA LEU A 39 -6.02 -6.77 -11.33
C LEU A 39 -6.60 -8.05 -10.69
N MET A 40 -6.81 -9.09 -11.50
CA MET A 40 -7.34 -10.37 -11.02
C MET A 40 -6.42 -10.99 -9.96
N TYR A 41 -5.12 -11.06 -10.22
CA TYR A 41 -4.14 -11.59 -9.26
C TYR A 41 -4.16 -10.81 -7.96
N LYS A 42 -4.14 -9.47 -8.05
CA LYS A 42 -4.15 -8.58 -6.90
C LYS A 42 -5.43 -8.69 -6.07
N MET A 43 -6.58 -8.86 -6.71
CA MET A 43 -7.86 -9.06 -6.02
C MET A 43 -7.90 -10.45 -5.37
N SER A 44 -7.62 -11.54 -6.10
CA SER A 44 -7.71 -12.88 -5.54
C SER A 44 -6.74 -13.13 -4.37
N TYR A 45 -5.51 -12.60 -4.43
CA TYR A 45 -4.47 -12.82 -3.42
C TYR A 45 -4.26 -11.68 -2.42
N TYR A 46 -5.15 -10.69 -2.38
CA TYR A 46 -5.07 -9.60 -1.40
C TYR A 46 -4.98 -10.16 0.04
N ARG A 47 -3.92 -9.80 0.78
CA ARG A 47 -3.61 -10.29 2.14
C ARG A 47 -3.45 -11.81 2.30
N PHE A 48 -3.38 -12.56 1.20
CA PHE A 48 -3.23 -14.02 1.26
C PHE A 48 -1.81 -14.43 1.67
N GLY A 49 -0.81 -13.57 1.45
CA GLY A 49 0.59 -13.83 1.81
C GLY A 49 0.85 -14.02 3.32
N GLU A 50 -0.02 -13.47 4.17
CA GLU A 50 0.05 -13.60 5.63
C GLU A 50 -0.71 -14.84 6.13
N MET A 51 -1.48 -15.49 5.25
CA MET A 51 -2.41 -16.54 5.62
C MET A 51 -1.74 -17.91 5.51
N GLN A 52 -1.78 -18.66 6.62
CA GLN A 52 -1.26 -20.03 6.70
C GLN A 52 -2.43 -20.98 6.89
N LEU A 53 -2.78 -21.72 5.83
CA LEU A 53 -3.85 -22.73 5.87
C LEU A 53 -3.41 -23.98 6.63
N ASP A 54 -2.27 -24.57 6.21
CA ASP A 54 -1.77 -25.80 6.80
C ASP A 54 -0.50 -25.52 7.60
N PHE A 55 -0.37 -26.19 8.74
CA PHE A 55 0.78 -26.07 9.64
C PHE A 55 2.11 -26.45 8.94
N ARG A 56 2.05 -27.33 7.95
CA ARG A 56 3.22 -27.85 7.22
C ARG A 56 3.57 -27.04 5.97
N THR A 57 2.67 -26.18 5.50
CA THR A 57 2.89 -25.36 4.31
C THR A 57 3.35 -23.95 4.69
N PRO A 58 4.19 -23.30 3.87
CA PRO A 58 4.53 -21.90 4.09
C PRO A 58 3.31 -20.99 3.98
N PRO A 59 3.34 -19.78 4.59
CA PRO A 59 2.26 -18.81 4.45
C PRO A 59 2.16 -18.31 3.00
N GLY A 60 0.94 -18.11 2.51
CA GLY A 60 0.69 -17.74 1.12
C GLY A 60 0.85 -18.90 0.12
N PHE A 61 0.52 -20.12 0.54
CA PHE A 61 0.54 -21.31 -0.32
C PHE A 61 -0.83 -21.54 -0.98
N ASP A 62 -0.87 -21.58 -2.31
CA ASP A 62 -2.08 -21.90 -3.06
C ASP A 62 -2.20 -23.42 -3.25
N ARG A 63 -3.19 -24.03 -2.57
CA ARG A 63 -3.46 -25.48 -2.61
C ARG A 63 -3.89 -25.99 -3.98
N THR A 64 -4.53 -25.16 -4.81
CA THR A 64 -5.00 -25.59 -6.14
C THR A 64 -3.86 -25.64 -7.16
N ARG A 65 -2.89 -24.73 -7.00
CA ARG A 65 -1.73 -24.60 -7.91
C ARG A 65 -0.47 -25.25 -7.34
N ASN A 66 -0.51 -25.71 -6.09
CA ASN A 66 0.61 -26.29 -5.35
C ASN A 66 1.87 -25.42 -5.41
N ALA A 67 1.70 -24.10 -5.27
CA ALA A 67 2.78 -23.14 -5.39
C ALA A 67 2.68 -22.05 -4.33
N GLU A 68 3.83 -21.59 -3.85
CA GLU A 68 3.92 -20.37 -3.04
C GLU A 68 3.77 -19.14 -3.94
N ILE A 69 2.95 -18.20 -3.52
CA ILE A 69 2.64 -16.99 -4.28
C ILE A 69 3.87 -16.07 -4.37
N GLY A 70 4.11 -15.54 -5.57
CA GLY A 70 5.26 -14.68 -5.85
C GLY A 70 5.24 -13.35 -5.09
N ASN A 71 4.10 -12.64 -5.13
CA ASN A 71 3.94 -11.34 -4.46
C ASN A 71 2.98 -11.44 -3.26
N LYS A 72 3.53 -11.31 -2.05
CA LYS A 72 2.77 -11.38 -0.79
C LYS A 72 2.20 -10.01 -0.38
N ASP A 73 2.91 -8.94 -0.70
CA ASP A 73 2.59 -7.57 -0.26
C ASP A 73 1.79 -6.84 -1.32
N ILE A 74 0.49 -7.12 -1.37
CA ILE A 74 -0.42 -6.53 -2.35
C ILE A 74 -1.20 -5.39 -1.71
N THR A 75 -1.09 -4.19 -2.32
CA THR A 75 -1.89 -3.02 -1.93
C THR A 75 -2.82 -2.60 -3.05
N LEU A 76 -4.07 -2.28 -2.68
CA LEU A 76 -5.10 -1.82 -3.62
C LEU A 76 -5.34 -0.31 -3.46
N LYS A 77 -5.09 0.44 -4.53
CA LYS A 77 -5.26 1.91 -4.53
C LYS A 77 -6.74 2.28 -4.63
N HIS A 78 -7.40 1.83 -5.70
CA HIS A 78 -8.77 2.24 -6.08
C HIS A 78 -9.87 1.29 -5.61
N LEU A 79 -9.51 0.15 -5.01
CA LEU A 79 -10.47 -0.84 -4.49
C LEU A 79 -10.29 -0.98 -2.97
N GLU A 80 -11.38 -1.34 -2.30
CA GLU A 80 -11.38 -1.79 -0.91
C GLU A 80 -12.08 -3.16 -0.79
N GLU A 81 -11.58 -4.00 0.10
CA GLU A 81 -12.22 -5.28 0.44
C GLU A 81 -13.51 -4.98 1.22
N ALA A 82 -14.66 -5.38 0.66
CA ALA A 82 -15.97 -5.14 1.27
C ALA A 82 -16.45 -6.36 2.05
N PHE A 83 -16.20 -7.56 1.53
CA PHE A 83 -16.54 -8.83 2.18
C PHE A 83 -15.64 -9.95 1.67
N THR A 84 -15.25 -10.85 2.56
CA THR A 84 -14.58 -12.10 2.22
C THR A 84 -15.24 -13.22 3.00
N SER A 85 -15.63 -14.30 2.31
CA SER A 85 -16.24 -15.48 2.92
C SER A 85 -15.27 -16.18 3.87
N GLU A 86 -15.78 -16.95 4.84
CA GLU A 86 -14.99 -17.72 5.82
C GLU A 86 -13.86 -18.55 5.19
N HIS A 87 -14.18 -19.35 4.18
CA HIS A 87 -13.22 -20.21 3.48
C HIS A 87 -12.55 -19.54 2.26
N TRP A 88 -12.68 -18.21 2.14
CA TRP A 88 -12.09 -17.39 1.07
C TRP A 88 -12.43 -17.86 -0.37
N LEU A 89 -13.59 -18.51 -0.54
CA LEU A 89 -14.11 -18.88 -1.86
C LEU A 89 -14.66 -17.67 -2.63
N VAL A 90 -15.25 -16.71 -1.91
CA VAL A 90 -15.86 -15.51 -2.49
C VAL A 90 -15.26 -14.28 -1.85
N ARG A 91 -14.81 -13.34 -2.69
CA ARG A 91 -14.26 -12.04 -2.30
C ARG A 91 -14.98 -10.94 -3.05
N ILE A 92 -15.55 -10.00 -2.31
CA ILE A 92 -16.31 -8.87 -2.84
C ILE A 92 -15.50 -7.60 -2.58
N TYR A 93 -15.19 -6.89 -3.66
CA TYR A 93 -14.49 -5.63 -3.62
C TYR A 93 -15.42 -4.49 -3.99
N LYS A 94 -15.23 -3.35 -3.34
CA LYS A 94 -15.93 -2.12 -3.63
C LYS A 94 -14.96 -1.13 -4.27
N VAL A 95 -15.42 -0.47 -5.34
CA VAL A 95 -14.68 0.60 -5.98
C VAL A 95 -14.76 1.85 -5.11
N LYS A 96 -13.60 2.41 -4.76
CA LYS A 96 -13.53 3.66 -4.01
C LYS A 96 -13.98 4.82 -4.90
N LYS A 97 -14.52 5.86 -4.27
CA LYS A 97 -14.76 7.13 -4.95
C LYS A 97 -13.44 7.73 -5.41
N LEU A 98 -13.50 8.59 -6.42
CA LEU A 98 -12.35 9.36 -6.88
C LEU A 98 -11.71 10.12 -5.71
N GLU A 99 -10.39 10.23 -5.74
CA GLU A 99 -9.63 10.97 -4.73
C GLU A 99 -10.08 12.43 -4.70
N ASN A 100 -10.13 13.02 -3.50
CA ASN A 100 -10.61 14.39 -3.34
C ASN A 100 -9.66 15.44 -3.97
N ARG A 101 -8.39 15.08 -4.16
CA ARG A 101 -7.35 15.96 -4.71
C ARG A 101 -6.30 15.15 -5.46
N ASP A 102 -5.74 15.75 -6.51
CA ASP A 102 -4.60 15.18 -7.21
C ASP A 102 -3.35 15.25 -6.34
N ARG A 103 -2.58 14.15 -6.35
CA ARG A 103 -1.27 14.11 -5.70
C ARG A 103 -0.23 14.61 -6.68
N VAL A 104 0.73 15.39 -6.17
CA VAL A 104 1.94 15.70 -6.92
C VAL A 104 2.82 14.44 -6.90
N GLU A 105 3.01 13.80 -8.05
CA GLU A 105 3.78 12.55 -8.18
C GLU A 105 5.27 12.75 -7.87
N HIS A 106 5.80 13.96 -8.08
CA HIS A 106 7.19 14.28 -7.81
C HIS A 106 7.35 14.99 -6.46
N GLN A 107 8.46 14.69 -5.78
CA GLN A 107 8.87 15.45 -4.60
C GLN A 107 9.04 16.92 -4.98
N LEU A 108 8.54 17.83 -4.14
CA LEU A 108 8.74 19.25 -4.34
C LEU A 108 10.25 19.54 -4.35
N ARG A 109 10.68 20.38 -5.29
CA ARG A 109 12.09 20.76 -5.44
C ARG A 109 12.62 21.34 -4.13
N GLY A 110 13.49 20.58 -3.46
CA GLY A 110 14.21 21.00 -2.26
C GLY A 110 15.56 21.58 -2.63
N THR A 111 15.92 22.73 -2.07
CA THR A 111 17.31 23.21 -2.05
C THR A 111 17.98 22.64 -0.80
N ASP A 112 19.13 21.97 -0.95
CA ASP A 112 19.81 21.15 0.09
C ASP A 112 20.28 21.89 1.36
N THR A 113 19.98 23.17 1.52
CA THR A 113 20.56 24.04 2.56
C THR A 113 19.75 24.16 3.85
N LYS A 114 18.79 23.28 4.16
CA LYS A 114 17.93 23.43 5.35
C LYS A 114 18.07 22.29 6.36
N GLN A 115 18.55 22.64 7.56
CA GLN A 115 18.42 21.82 8.78
C GLN A 115 16.98 21.32 8.92
N LYS A 116 16.77 20.01 8.74
CA LYS A 116 15.44 19.38 8.88
C LYS A 116 15.01 19.45 10.34
N TYR A 117 13.89 20.13 10.60
CA TYR A 117 13.32 20.21 11.94
C TYR A 117 12.87 18.83 12.42
N THR A 118 13.38 18.39 13.56
CA THR A 118 12.90 17.17 14.23
C THR A 118 11.75 17.51 15.19
N SER A 119 10.63 16.81 15.02
CA SER A 119 9.46 17.01 15.89
C SER A 119 9.76 16.57 17.31
N LYS A 120 9.52 17.43 18.30
CA LYS A 120 9.57 17.10 19.73
C LYS A 120 8.18 16.71 20.30
N LYS A 121 7.25 16.33 19.42
CA LYS A 121 5.87 15.98 19.80
C LYS A 121 5.84 14.57 20.37
N THR A 122 5.24 14.42 21.55
CA THR A 122 4.98 13.11 22.18
C THR A 122 3.50 13.00 22.53
N SER A 123 3.02 11.80 22.90
CA SER A 123 1.64 11.61 23.34
C SER A 123 1.25 12.57 24.48
N LYS A 124 2.18 12.81 25.43
CA LYS A 124 2.04 13.78 26.52
C LYS A 124 2.25 15.23 26.09
N ARG A 125 3.20 15.50 25.18
CA ARG A 125 3.54 16.86 24.73
C ARG A 125 3.09 17.07 23.28
N LYS A 126 1.87 17.56 23.10
CA LYS A 126 1.27 17.85 21.78
C LYS A 126 1.58 19.24 21.21
N ARG A 127 2.56 19.96 21.80
CA ARG A 127 2.89 21.35 21.42
C ARG A 127 3.78 21.41 20.18
N GLY A 128 3.36 22.17 19.17
CA GLY A 128 4.15 22.44 17.96
C GLY A 128 5.30 23.43 18.19
N TYR A 129 6.14 23.56 17.16
CA TYR A 129 7.24 24.52 17.10
C TYR A 129 6.98 25.57 16.03
N ILE A 130 7.25 26.82 16.37
CA ILE A 130 7.17 27.98 15.47
C ILE A 130 8.56 28.61 15.50
N LYS A 131 9.20 28.77 14.34
CA LYS A 131 10.59 29.28 14.25
C LYS A 131 10.72 30.67 14.90
N ASN A 132 9.84 31.60 14.56
CA ASN A 132 9.88 32.98 15.03
C ASN A 132 8.76 33.25 16.04
N LYS A 133 8.74 32.50 17.15
CA LYS A 133 7.73 32.67 18.19
C LYS A 133 8.10 33.78 19.18
N LEU A 134 7.26 34.81 19.28
CA LEU A 134 7.39 35.85 20.31
C LEU A 134 7.28 35.27 21.72
N SER A 135 8.22 35.63 22.61
CA SER A 135 8.20 35.19 24.01
C SER A 135 7.37 36.14 24.87
N LEU A 136 6.31 35.63 25.49
CA LEU A 136 5.55 36.36 26.51
C LEU A 136 6.36 36.45 27.81
N LYS A 137 6.90 37.62 28.15
CA LYS A 137 7.43 37.92 29.49
C LYS A 137 6.29 38.49 30.34
N LYS A 138 5.78 37.72 31.32
CA LYS A 138 4.83 38.24 32.31
C LYS A 138 5.59 38.99 33.40
N GLY A 139 5.18 40.22 33.71
CA GLY A 139 5.77 41.02 34.78
C GLY A 139 5.62 40.34 36.15
N LYS A 140 6.66 40.40 36.99
CA LYS A 140 6.66 39.83 38.35
C LYS A 140 6.27 40.95 39.33
N LYS A 141 5.23 40.75 40.15
CA LYS A 141 4.83 41.72 41.18
C LYS A 141 5.94 41.80 42.23
N LEU A 142 6.45 43.00 42.51
CA LEU A 142 7.43 43.23 43.58
C LEU A 142 6.80 42.88 44.93
N SER A 143 7.39 41.93 45.67
CA SER A 143 6.97 41.68 47.05
C SER A 143 7.46 42.84 47.90
N LYS A 144 6.55 43.63 48.49
CA LYS A 144 6.92 44.61 49.52
C LYS A 144 7.56 43.84 50.68
N LYS A 145 8.86 44.04 50.93
CA LYS A 145 9.47 43.65 52.20
C LYS A 145 8.81 44.51 53.28
N SER A 146 8.21 43.89 54.29
CA SER A 146 7.82 44.59 55.52
C SER A 146 9.08 45.06 56.23
N LEU A 147 9.15 46.36 56.50
CA LEU A 147 10.12 46.97 57.42
C LEU A 147 9.79 46.56 58.86
#